data_AF-A0A846CP50-F1
#
_entry.id   AF-A0A846CP50-F1
#
_cell.length_a   1.000
_cell.length_b   1.000
_cell.length_c   1.000
_cell.angle_alpha   90.00
_cell.angle_beta   90.00
_cell.angle_gamma   90.00
#
_symmetry.space_group_name_H-M   'P 1'
#
loop_
_entity.id
_entity.type
_entity.pdbx_description
1 polymer ?
#
loop_
_entity_poly.entity_id
_entity_poly.type
_entity_poly.pdbx_seq_one_letter_code
_entity_poly.pdbx_strand_id
1 'polypeptide(L)'
;MPSLNQFAYVAGTNNYKFGHNSIPNIPITNAPNDTNFERWAMLQDGSAYRLYFFKGSTNNIIYQFAFNGSSYEFGHNSIPELTLIDAPEDADASSLAMLYDGSDYRLYLRQLGESNQLYQFAWVAGSSTYKWGHNSIPKIPVTGFPDNADRNRWAMLHDGSAYRYYVMELGNNNKLLQGSFNGATNSYEYAFNSIPELNLVDTPSDSDLSQAGMLHDGRDYRFYFFKK
;
A
#
# COMPACT_ATOMS: atom_id res chain seq x y z
N MET A 1 -21.75 3.04 2.08
CA MET A 1 -21.18 1.98 1.23
C MET A 1 -19.68 2.17 1.23
N PRO A 2 -18.88 1.13 1.48
CA PRO A 2 -17.43 1.25 1.51
C PRO A 2 -16.92 1.73 0.15
N SER A 3 -15.99 2.69 0.14
CA SER A 3 -15.42 3.26 -1.08
C SER A 3 -14.07 3.92 -0.81
N LEU A 4 -13.33 4.19 -1.87
CA LEU A 4 -12.03 4.86 -1.82
C LEU A 4 -12.13 6.26 -2.46
N ASN A 5 -11.57 7.26 -1.78
CA ASN A 5 -11.32 8.59 -2.35
C ASN A 5 -9.98 8.56 -3.10
N GLN A 6 -10.00 8.78 -4.41
CA GLN A 6 -8.81 8.69 -5.26
C GLN A 6 -8.20 10.07 -5.54
N PHE A 7 -6.87 10.11 -5.47
CA PHE A 7 -6.02 11.23 -5.84
C PHE A 7 -5.08 10.80 -6.95
N ALA A 8 -4.59 11.77 -7.73
CA ALA A 8 -3.53 11.54 -8.69
C ALA A 8 -2.44 12.59 -8.56
N TYR A 9 -1.21 12.16 -8.82
CA TYR A 9 -0.07 13.08 -8.90
C TYR A 9 -0.24 14.07 -10.06
N VAL A 10 0.07 15.34 -9.81
CA VAL A 10 0.02 16.42 -10.80
C VAL A 10 1.44 16.65 -11.32
N ALA A 11 1.69 16.27 -12.58
CA ALA A 11 3.00 16.37 -13.22
C ALA A 11 3.58 17.79 -13.15
N GLY A 12 4.89 17.88 -12.86
CA GLY A 12 5.59 19.15 -12.71
C GLY A 12 5.38 19.86 -11.36
N THR A 13 4.74 19.19 -10.40
CA THR A 13 4.52 19.70 -9.03
C THR A 13 4.91 18.67 -7.98
N ASN A 14 4.70 18.96 -6.69
CA ASN A 14 4.83 17.97 -5.62
C ASN A 14 3.46 17.52 -5.09
N ASN A 15 2.40 17.62 -5.87
CA ASN A 15 1.03 17.48 -5.37
C ASN A 15 0.36 16.20 -5.87
N TYR A 16 -0.29 15.48 -4.96
CA TYR A 16 -1.42 14.61 -5.27
C TYR A 16 -2.71 15.39 -5.07
N LYS A 17 -3.55 15.44 -6.10
CA LYS A 17 -4.82 16.18 -6.06
C LYS A 17 -6.00 15.23 -6.15
N PHE A 18 -6.98 15.41 -5.26
CA PHE A 18 -8.21 14.64 -5.26
C PHE A 18 -8.97 14.80 -6.59
N GLY A 19 -9.43 13.70 -7.17
CA GLY A 19 -10.22 13.69 -8.40
C GLY A 19 -9.51 14.19 -9.66
N HIS A 20 -8.21 14.54 -9.59
CA HIS A 20 -7.45 14.94 -10.76
C HIS A 20 -7.20 13.73 -11.67
N ASN A 21 -7.69 13.75 -12.93
CA ASN A 21 -7.53 12.66 -13.90
C ASN A 21 -7.79 11.25 -13.30
N SER A 22 -8.74 11.16 -12.37
CA SER A 22 -9.05 9.98 -11.56
C SER A 22 -10.56 9.83 -11.37
N ILE A 23 -11.00 8.66 -10.92
CA ILE A 23 -12.37 8.41 -10.47
C ILE A 23 -12.44 8.89 -9.02
N PRO A 24 -13.12 10.01 -8.69
CA PRO A 24 -12.98 10.62 -7.37
C PRO A 24 -13.38 9.69 -6.22
N ASN A 25 -14.44 8.89 -6.42
CA ASN A 25 -14.90 7.90 -5.44
C ASN A 25 -15.12 6.55 -6.13
N ILE A 26 -14.49 5.50 -5.63
CA ILE A 26 -14.57 4.16 -6.19
C ILE A 26 -15.25 3.24 -5.17
N PRO A 27 -16.46 2.73 -5.45
CA PRO A 27 -17.14 1.79 -4.57
C PRO A 27 -16.38 0.47 -4.39
N ILE A 28 -16.60 -0.16 -3.25
CA ILE A 28 -16.19 -1.55 -2.97
C ILE A 28 -17.46 -2.39 -2.85
N THR A 29 -17.53 -3.48 -3.59
CA THR A 29 -18.73 -4.32 -3.73
C THR A 29 -18.43 -5.78 -3.41
N ASN A 30 -19.47 -6.50 -2.99
CA ASN A 30 -19.43 -7.93 -2.68
C ASN A 30 -18.37 -8.33 -1.63
N ALA A 31 -17.91 -7.39 -0.80
CA ALA A 31 -16.98 -7.67 0.29
C ALA A 31 -17.61 -8.65 1.29
N PRO A 32 -16.88 -9.70 1.72
CA PRO A 32 -17.31 -10.57 2.80
C PRO A 32 -17.67 -9.79 4.08
N ASN A 33 -18.64 -10.27 4.85
CA ASN A 33 -19.14 -9.58 6.06
C ASN A 33 -18.06 -9.38 7.13
N ASP A 34 -17.01 -10.19 7.13
CA ASP A 34 -15.88 -10.11 8.05
C ASP A 34 -14.66 -9.42 7.42
N THR A 35 -14.84 -8.63 6.36
CA THR A 35 -13.78 -7.77 5.80
C THR A 35 -13.39 -6.69 6.80
N ASN A 36 -12.10 -6.58 7.11
CA ASN A 36 -11.59 -5.46 7.91
C ASN A 36 -11.15 -4.31 7.00
N PHE A 37 -12.03 -3.32 6.87
CA PHE A 37 -11.80 -2.13 6.03
C PHE A 37 -10.71 -1.18 6.54
N GLU A 38 -10.22 -1.37 7.77
CA GLU A 38 -9.14 -0.57 8.35
C GLU A 38 -7.75 -1.13 8.01
N ARG A 39 -7.65 -2.36 7.48
CA ARG A 39 -6.37 -3.03 7.23
C ARG A 39 -6.24 -3.43 5.77
N TRP A 40 -5.78 -2.50 4.95
CA TRP A 40 -5.87 -2.63 3.50
C TRP A 40 -4.64 -2.12 2.76
N ALA A 41 -4.47 -2.62 1.53
CA ALA A 41 -3.41 -2.21 0.62
C ALA A 41 -3.87 -2.35 -0.82
N MET A 42 -3.08 -1.80 -1.73
CA MET A 42 -3.36 -1.85 -3.16
C MET A 42 -2.09 -2.08 -3.96
N LEU A 43 -2.24 -2.59 -5.18
CA LEU A 43 -1.21 -2.58 -6.21
C LEU A 43 -1.87 -2.62 -7.59
N GLN A 44 -1.10 -2.36 -8.63
CA GLN A 44 -1.48 -2.69 -10.01
C GLN A 44 -0.50 -3.74 -10.51
N ASP A 45 -0.99 -4.83 -11.10
CA ASP A 45 -0.16 -5.99 -11.46
C ASP A 45 0.10 -6.16 -12.97
N GLY A 46 0.03 -5.08 -13.72
CA GLY A 46 0.03 -5.09 -15.18
C GLY A 46 -1.30 -5.53 -15.81
N SER A 47 -2.13 -6.28 -15.10
CA SER A 47 -3.42 -6.78 -15.60
C SER A 47 -4.64 -6.12 -14.97
N ALA A 48 -4.59 -5.85 -13.66
CA ALA A 48 -5.69 -5.35 -12.88
C ALA A 48 -5.21 -4.40 -11.78
N TYR A 49 -6.06 -3.44 -11.42
CA TYR A 49 -5.94 -2.71 -10.17
C TYR A 49 -6.49 -3.60 -9.06
N ARG A 50 -5.63 -3.93 -8.08
CA ARG A 50 -5.92 -4.85 -6.99
C ARG A 50 -6.10 -4.07 -5.69
N LEU A 51 -7.05 -4.53 -4.89
CA LEU A 51 -7.30 -4.04 -3.54
C LEU A 51 -7.35 -5.25 -2.60
N TYR A 52 -6.76 -5.10 -1.42
CA TYR A 52 -6.64 -6.16 -0.44
C TYR A 52 -7.14 -5.68 0.91
N PHE A 53 -7.78 -6.57 1.66
CA PHE A 53 -8.19 -6.33 3.04
C PHE A 53 -7.86 -7.56 3.88
N PHE A 54 -7.43 -7.38 5.12
CA PHE A 54 -7.40 -8.52 6.04
C PHE A 54 -8.81 -9.03 6.34
N LYS A 55 -8.94 -10.35 6.49
CA LYS A 55 -10.10 -10.97 7.14
C LYS A 55 -10.07 -10.64 8.63
N GLY A 56 -11.18 -10.12 9.16
CA GLY A 56 -11.23 -9.39 10.42
C GLY A 56 -10.82 -10.17 11.66
N SER A 57 -11.13 -11.47 11.73
CA SER A 57 -10.78 -12.34 12.86
C SER A 57 -9.38 -12.96 12.74
N THR A 58 -8.59 -12.58 11.74
CA THR A 58 -7.29 -13.21 11.46
C THR A 58 -6.19 -12.16 11.23
N ASN A 59 -4.94 -12.60 11.40
CA ASN A 59 -3.75 -11.79 11.11
C ASN A 59 -2.94 -12.36 9.93
N ASN A 60 -3.49 -13.33 9.22
CA ASN A 60 -2.79 -14.04 8.16
C ASN A 60 -3.65 -14.36 6.94
N ILE A 61 -4.93 -13.97 6.89
CA ILE A 61 -5.75 -14.11 5.69
C ILE A 61 -6.07 -12.72 5.14
N ILE A 62 -5.84 -12.53 3.85
CA ILE A 62 -6.23 -11.33 3.12
C ILE A 62 -7.20 -11.70 1.99
N TYR A 63 -8.24 -10.90 1.84
CA TYR A 63 -9.18 -10.95 0.73
C TYR A 63 -8.66 -10.13 -0.45
N GLN A 64 -8.76 -10.65 -1.66
CA GLN A 64 -8.38 -9.94 -2.88
C GLN A 64 -9.61 -9.48 -3.67
N PHE A 65 -9.54 -8.23 -4.11
CA PHE A 65 -10.51 -7.55 -4.94
C PHE A 65 -9.79 -7.07 -6.21
N ALA A 66 -10.53 -6.93 -7.31
CA ALA A 66 -10.03 -6.23 -8.49
C ALA A 66 -11.04 -5.23 -9.03
N PHE A 67 -10.53 -4.19 -9.67
CA PHE A 67 -11.37 -3.19 -10.32
C PHE A 67 -12.03 -3.77 -11.58
N ASN A 68 -13.36 -3.76 -11.62
CA ASN A 68 -14.17 -4.31 -12.74
C ASN A 68 -14.59 -3.25 -13.77
N GLY A 69 -14.00 -2.05 -13.73
CA GLY A 69 -14.38 -0.89 -14.56
C GLY A 69 -15.31 0.10 -13.86
N SER A 70 -15.92 -0.27 -12.73
CA SER A 70 -16.80 0.60 -11.94
C SER A 70 -16.60 0.54 -10.43
N SER A 71 -16.17 -0.61 -9.90
CA SER A 71 -15.94 -0.83 -8.47
C SER A 71 -14.80 -1.82 -8.25
N TYR A 72 -14.23 -1.83 -7.05
CA TYR A 72 -13.43 -2.96 -6.58
C TYR A 72 -14.36 -4.07 -6.10
N GLU A 73 -14.36 -5.19 -6.79
CA GLU A 73 -15.26 -6.31 -6.51
C GLU A 73 -14.47 -7.51 -5.96
N PHE A 74 -14.97 -8.10 -4.88
CA PHE A 74 -14.37 -9.27 -4.24
C PHE A 74 -14.29 -10.45 -5.21
N GLY A 75 -13.11 -11.08 -5.31
CA GLY A 75 -12.92 -12.27 -6.14
C GLY A 75 -12.95 -12.03 -7.66
N HIS A 76 -13.27 -10.83 -8.13
CA HIS A 76 -13.26 -10.51 -9.56
C HIS A 76 -11.85 -10.67 -10.13
N ASN A 77 -11.66 -11.58 -11.10
CA ASN A 77 -10.36 -11.90 -11.72
C ASN A 77 -9.21 -12.15 -10.70
N SER A 78 -9.53 -12.60 -9.49
CA SER A 78 -8.65 -12.62 -8.31
C SER A 78 -8.59 -14.00 -7.67
N ILE A 79 -7.57 -14.25 -6.86
CA ILE A 79 -7.55 -15.34 -5.86
C ILE A 79 -8.31 -14.82 -4.63
N PRO A 80 -9.53 -15.28 -4.33
CA PRO A 80 -10.40 -14.61 -3.36
C PRO A 80 -9.79 -14.49 -1.96
N GLU A 81 -9.12 -15.56 -1.49
CA GLU A 81 -8.42 -15.60 -0.21
C GLU A 81 -6.94 -15.93 -0.44
N LEU A 82 -6.07 -15.13 0.16
CA LEU A 82 -4.63 -15.35 0.21
C LEU A 82 -4.20 -15.53 1.66
N THR A 83 -3.24 -16.42 1.91
CA THR A 83 -2.73 -16.73 3.25
C THR A 83 -1.28 -16.32 3.39
N LEU A 84 -0.96 -15.63 4.48
CA LEU A 84 0.41 -15.36 4.92
C LEU A 84 0.87 -16.53 5.78
N ILE A 85 2.04 -17.10 5.45
CA ILE A 85 2.64 -18.19 6.21
C ILE A 85 4.05 -17.82 6.66
N ASP A 86 4.50 -18.52 7.71
CA ASP A 86 5.82 -18.37 8.30
C ASP A 86 6.15 -16.93 8.73
N ALA A 87 5.11 -16.11 8.98
CA ALA A 87 5.26 -14.76 9.48
C ALA A 87 5.95 -14.79 10.86
N PRO A 88 6.94 -13.91 11.12
CA PRO A 88 7.50 -13.76 12.46
C PRO A 88 6.41 -13.41 13.48
N GLU A 89 6.58 -13.86 14.74
CA GLU A 89 5.59 -13.62 15.82
C GLU A 89 5.34 -12.13 16.10
N ASP A 90 6.33 -11.29 15.84
CA ASP A 90 6.28 -9.84 16.00
C ASP A 90 5.94 -9.09 14.70
N ALA A 91 5.37 -9.76 13.70
CA ALA A 91 4.85 -9.10 12.50
C ALA A 91 3.59 -8.29 12.84
N ASP A 92 3.61 -6.99 12.50
CA ASP A 92 2.49 -6.08 12.72
C ASP A 92 1.46 -6.20 11.60
N ALA A 93 0.42 -7.00 11.85
CA ALA A 93 -0.72 -7.16 10.94
C ALA A 93 -1.80 -6.07 11.10
N SER A 94 -1.51 -4.93 11.73
CA SER A 94 -2.43 -3.77 11.78
C SER A 94 -2.43 -2.96 10.48
N SER A 95 -1.37 -3.07 9.68
CA SER A 95 -1.22 -2.40 8.38
C SER A 95 -0.35 -3.25 7.45
N LEU A 96 -0.51 -3.07 6.15
CA LEU A 96 0.28 -3.77 5.15
C LEU A 96 0.51 -2.87 3.94
N ALA A 97 1.52 -3.20 3.15
CA ALA A 97 1.68 -2.68 1.80
C ALA A 97 2.00 -3.82 0.84
N MET A 98 1.66 -3.66 -0.44
CA MET A 98 1.92 -4.68 -1.45
C MET A 98 2.44 -4.05 -2.73
N LEU A 99 3.33 -4.75 -3.41
CA LEU A 99 4.00 -4.31 -4.63
C LEU A 99 3.96 -5.41 -5.69
N TYR A 100 3.94 -4.98 -6.94
CA TYR A 100 4.24 -5.81 -8.09
C TYR A 100 5.25 -5.08 -8.97
N ASP A 101 6.31 -5.76 -9.38
CA ASP A 101 7.40 -5.15 -10.15
C ASP A 101 7.47 -5.57 -11.62
N GLY A 102 6.46 -6.30 -12.10
CA GLY A 102 6.45 -6.88 -13.44
C GLY A 102 6.83 -8.35 -13.46
N SER A 103 7.39 -8.88 -12.37
CA SER A 103 7.75 -10.28 -12.20
C SER A 103 7.15 -10.85 -10.91
N ASP A 104 7.32 -10.12 -9.82
CA ASP A 104 7.16 -10.63 -8.47
C ASP A 104 6.11 -9.84 -7.70
N TYR A 105 5.26 -10.56 -6.98
CA TYR A 105 4.39 -9.97 -5.98
C TYR A 105 5.06 -10.00 -4.61
N ARG A 106 5.07 -8.85 -3.93
CA ARG A 106 5.65 -8.68 -2.60
C ARG A 106 4.61 -8.09 -1.65
N LEU A 107 4.59 -8.58 -0.41
CA LEU A 107 3.80 -8.04 0.68
C LEU A 107 4.74 -7.64 1.81
N TYR A 108 4.43 -6.52 2.46
CA TYR A 108 5.23 -5.95 3.53
C TYR A 108 4.37 -5.76 4.76
N LEU A 109 4.89 -6.20 5.91
CA LEU A 109 4.39 -5.86 7.24
C LEU A 109 5.49 -5.14 8.01
N ARG A 110 5.13 -4.30 8.98
CA ARG A 110 6.12 -3.72 9.90
C ARG A 110 6.48 -4.72 11.00
N GLN A 111 7.57 -4.48 11.72
CA GLN A 111 7.87 -5.19 12.97
C GLN A 111 7.23 -4.45 14.15
N LEU A 112 6.53 -5.18 15.03
CA LEU A 112 5.96 -4.65 16.27
C LEU A 112 7.09 -4.15 17.19
N GLY A 113 6.93 -2.93 17.70
CA GLY A 113 7.93 -2.28 18.56
C GLY A 113 9.15 -1.71 17.83
N GLU A 114 9.33 -2.02 16.54
CA GLU A 114 10.43 -1.49 15.70
C GLU A 114 9.89 -1.03 14.34
N SER A 115 9.26 0.15 14.34
CA SER A 115 8.55 0.68 13.18
C SER A 115 9.46 1.07 11.99
N ASN A 116 10.79 1.02 12.15
CA ASN A 116 11.76 1.23 11.09
C ASN A 116 12.24 -0.08 10.45
N GLN A 117 11.53 -1.20 10.68
CA GLN A 117 11.82 -2.48 10.06
C GLN A 117 10.58 -3.05 9.36
N LEU A 118 10.79 -3.53 8.14
CA LEU A 118 9.78 -4.21 7.33
C LEU A 118 10.12 -5.69 7.18
N TYR A 119 9.11 -6.55 7.31
CA TYR A 119 9.13 -7.95 6.90
C TYR A 119 8.59 -8.08 5.49
N GLN A 120 9.37 -8.73 4.62
CA GLN A 120 8.98 -8.96 3.23
C GLN A 120 8.54 -10.41 3.02
N PHE A 121 7.36 -10.55 2.41
CA PHE A 121 6.79 -11.80 1.94
C PHE A 121 6.78 -11.80 0.41
N ALA A 122 6.90 -12.98 -0.18
CA ALA A 122 6.70 -13.19 -1.60
C ALA A 122 5.53 -14.13 -1.85
N TRP A 123 4.77 -13.85 -2.90
CA TRP A 123 3.78 -14.81 -3.38
C TRP A 123 4.47 -16.07 -3.92
N VAL A 124 3.95 -17.24 -3.56
CA VAL A 124 4.41 -18.54 -4.06
C VAL A 124 3.61 -18.87 -5.31
N ALA A 125 4.28 -18.90 -6.47
CA ALA A 125 3.63 -19.08 -7.76
C ALA A 125 2.76 -20.35 -7.83
N GLY A 126 1.55 -20.21 -8.38
CA GLY A 126 0.59 -21.32 -8.50
C GLY A 126 -0.13 -21.67 -7.18
N SER A 127 -0.02 -20.83 -6.15
CA SER A 127 -0.69 -21.01 -4.87
C SER A 127 -1.52 -19.80 -4.46
N SER A 128 -2.19 -19.88 -3.30
CA SER A 128 -2.84 -18.77 -2.63
C SER A 128 -1.99 -18.19 -1.49
N THR A 129 -0.66 -18.34 -1.54
CA THR A 129 0.19 -18.11 -0.36
C THR A 129 1.23 -17.01 -0.56
N TYR A 130 1.36 -16.14 0.43
CA TYR A 130 2.52 -15.28 0.64
C TYR A 130 3.39 -15.87 1.74
N LYS A 131 4.67 -16.13 1.45
CA LYS A 131 5.61 -16.72 2.40
C LYS A 131 6.68 -15.71 2.80
N TRP A 132 6.90 -15.54 4.10
CA TRP A 132 7.95 -14.68 4.63
C TRP A 132 9.33 -15.17 4.21
N GLY A 133 10.21 -14.25 3.79
CA GLY A 133 11.59 -14.55 3.44
C GLY A 133 11.78 -15.44 2.20
N HIS A 134 10.70 -15.85 1.52
CA HIS A 134 10.77 -16.66 0.31
C HIS A 134 11.20 -15.78 -0.86
N ASN A 135 12.35 -16.06 -1.50
CA ASN A 135 12.86 -15.28 -2.63
C ASN A 135 12.80 -13.76 -2.41
N SER A 136 12.99 -13.33 -1.16
CA SER A 136 12.80 -11.96 -0.70
C SER A 136 13.84 -11.62 0.37
N ILE A 137 14.02 -10.33 0.66
CA ILE A 137 14.87 -9.87 1.76
C ILE A 137 14.03 -9.95 3.05
N PRO A 138 14.32 -10.85 4.00
CA PRO A 138 13.38 -11.15 5.08
C PRO A 138 13.09 -9.96 6.01
N LYS A 139 14.08 -9.09 6.23
CA LYS A 139 13.99 -7.86 7.04
C LYS A 139 14.64 -6.71 6.29
N ILE A 140 13.95 -5.59 6.13
CA ILE A 140 14.41 -4.41 5.37
C ILE A 140 14.31 -3.16 6.26
N PRO A 141 15.44 -2.49 6.55
CA PRO A 141 15.45 -1.24 7.29
C PRO A 141 14.78 -0.10 6.52
N VAL A 142 14.14 0.81 7.27
CA VAL A 142 13.65 2.11 6.82
C VAL A 142 14.45 3.18 7.55
N THR A 143 15.22 3.98 6.82
CA THR A 143 16.24 4.85 7.41
C THR A 143 16.17 6.28 6.89
N GLY A 144 16.69 7.23 7.68
CA GLY A 144 16.88 8.62 7.29
C GLY A 144 15.63 9.49 7.28
N PHE A 145 14.45 8.92 7.50
CA PHE A 145 13.22 9.70 7.63
C PHE A 145 13.24 10.53 8.94
N PRO A 146 12.69 11.75 8.93
CA PRO A 146 12.67 12.61 10.10
C PRO A 146 11.80 12.05 11.24
N ASP A 147 12.02 12.56 12.46
CA ASP A 147 11.32 12.12 13.68
C ASP A 147 9.82 12.36 13.64
N ASN A 148 9.36 13.33 12.83
CA ASN A 148 7.95 13.61 12.62
C ASN A 148 7.31 12.71 11.55
N ALA A 149 7.98 11.67 11.07
CA ALA A 149 7.39 10.73 10.15
C ALA A 149 6.42 9.78 10.87
N ASP A 150 5.15 9.79 10.47
CA ASP A 150 4.13 8.93 11.04
C ASP A 150 4.19 7.53 10.44
N ARG A 151 4.91 6.65 11.13
CA ARG A 151 5.13 5.27 10.68
C ARG A 151 3.86 4.43 10.63
N ASN A 152 2.77 4.82 11.29
CA ASN A 152 1.50 4.08 11.26
C ASN A 152 0.68 4.35 10.00
N ARG A 153 0.94 5.47 9.33
CA ARG A 153 0.26 5.88 8.11
C ARG A 153 1.24 5.82 6.96
N TRP A 154 1.41 4.62 6.41
CA TRP A 154 2.43 4.32 5.41
C TRP A 154 1.83 3.60 4.21
N ALA A 155 2.51 3.70 3.07
CA ALA A 155 2.13 3.03 1.83
C ALA A 155 3.37 2.80 0.97
N MET A 156 3.24 1.95 -0.04
CA MET A 156 4.30 1.69 -1.00
C MET A 156 3.72 1.59 -2.41
N LEU A 157 4.54 1.89 -3.41
CA LEU A 157 4.28 1.54 -4.81
C LEU A 157 5.60 1.23 -5.51
N HIS A 158 5.54 0.56 -6.65
CA HIS A 158 6.65 0.41 -7.56
C HIS A 158 6.32 1.18 -8.84
N ASP A 159 7.17 2.13 -9.22
CA ASP A 159 6.90 3.02 -10.35
C ASP A 159 7.54 2.55 -11.67
N GLY A 160 8.12 1.35 -11.69
CA GLY A 160 8.88 0.81 -12.81
C GLY A 160 10.37 1.16 -12.78
N SER A 161 10.78 2.11 -11.94
CA SER A 161 12.18 2.51 -11.75
C SER A 161 12.67 2.23 -10.33
N ALA A 162 11.82 2.47 -9.32
CA ALA A 162 12.15 2.30 -7.93
C ALA A 162 10.97 1.80 -7.10
N TYR A 163 11.30 1.02 -6.07
CA TYR A 163 10.36 0.68 -5.00
C TYR A 163 10.27 1.87 -4.05
N ARG A 164 9.10 2.49 -3.96
CA ARG A 164 8.85 3.70 -3.19
C ARG A 164 8.21 3.37 -1.85
N TYR A 165 8.63 4.09 -0.83
CA TYR A 165 8.05 4.04 0.51
C TYR A 165 7.57 5.44 0.90
N TYR A 166 6.34 5.51 1.39
CA TYR A 166 5.70 6.76 1.80
C TYR A 166 5.21 6.63 3.23
N VAL A 167 5.30 7.74 3.96
CA VAL A 167 4.71 7.92 5.29
C VAL A 167 4.09 9.30 5.36
N MET A 168 2.98 9.44 6.08
CA MET A 168 2.42 10.75 6.40
C MET A 168 3.33 11.50 7.38
N GLU A 169 3.22 12.82 7.42
CA GLU A 169 3.82 13.62 8.48
C GLU A 169 2.91 13.63 9.73
N LEU A 170 3.50 13.45 10.91
CA LEU A 170 2.82 13.45 12.19
C LEU A 170 2.23 14.84 12.46
N GLY A 171 0.94 14.89 12.78
CA GLY A 171 0.22 16.16 12.98
C GLY A 171 -0.14 16.90 11.69
N ASN A 172 0.24 16.40 10.51
CA ASN A 172 -0.08 17.01 9.22
C ASN A 172 -0.67 15.99 8.24
N ASN A 173 -1.98 16.09 8.02
CA ASN A 173 -2.71 15.17 7.16
C ASN A 173 -2.63 15.47 5.67
N ASN A 174 -1.87 16.50 5.28
CA ASN A 174 -1.73 16.90 3.88
C ASN A 174 -0.30 16.76 3.37
N LYS A 175 0.58 16.08 4.12
CA LYS A 175 1.99 15.93 3.73
C LYS A 175 2.44 14.48 3.80
N LEU A 176 3.12 14.07 2.74
CA LEU A 176 3.73 12.77 2.56
C LEU A 176 5.25 12.94 2.48
N LEU A 177 5.97 12.09 3.19
CA LEU A 177 7.42 11.97 3.12
C LEU A 177 7.74 10.75 2.27
N GLN A 178 8.64 10.89 1.31
CA GLN A 178 8.99 9.82 0.38
C GLN A 178 10.45 9.37 0.55
N GLY A 179 10.64 8.07 0.39
CA GLY A 179 11.94 7.46 0.15
C GLY A 179 11.83 6.38 -0.92
N SER A 180 12.97 5.79 -1.28
CA SER A 180 12.99 4.60 -2.13
C SER A 180 14.02 3.59 -1.67
N PHE A 181 13.88 2.36 -2.15
CA PHE A 181 14.82 1.29 -1.88
C PHE A 181 16.20 1.61 -2.50
N ASN A 182 17.25 1.47 -1.69
CA ASN A 182 18.64 1.57 -2.09
C ASN A 182 19.27 0.17 -2.07
N GLY A 183 19.54 -0.38 -3.26
CA GLY A 183 20.13 -1.72 -3.38
C GLY A 183 21.56 -1.83 -2.85
N ALA A 184 22.28 -0.72 -2.66
CA ALA A 184 23.64 -0.74 -2.10
C ALA A 184 23.64 -1.00 -0.58
N THR A 185 22.58 -0.57 0.11
CA THR A 185 22.43 -0.65 1.57
C THR A 185 21.34 -1.62 2.00
N ASN A 186 20.53 -2.12 1.06
CA ASN A 186 19.37 -2.97 1.28
C ASN A 186 18.33 -2.34 2.23
N SER A 187 18.11 -1.02 2.12
CA SER A 187 17.16 -0.28 2.94
C SER A 187 16.27 0.65 2.12
N TYR A 188 15.11 1.03 2.66
CA TYR A 188 14.35 2.18 2.18
C TYR A 188 14.91 3.45 2.82
N GLU A 189 15.37 4.38 1.99
CA GLU A 189 16.05 5.59 2.44
C GLU A 189 15.22 6.83 2.10
N TYR A 190 14.97 7.68 3.09
CA TYR A 190 14.32 8.96 2.90
C TYR A 190 15.05 9.80 1.84
N ALA A 191 14.28 10.45 0.96
CA ALA A 191 14.76 11.30 -0.12
C ALA A 191 15.70 10.62 -1.15
N PHE A 192 16.11 9.37 -0.96
CA PHE A 192 16.93 8.65 -1.93
C PHE A 192 16.16 8.51 -3.25
N ASN A 193 16.72 9.05 -4.33
CA ASN A 193 16.13 9.10 -5.67
C ASN A 193 14.64 9.54 -5.73
N SER A 194 14.17 10.32 -4.77
CA SER A 194 12.74 10.58 -4.52
C SER A 194 12.44 12.07 -4.40
N ILE A 195 11.16 12.45 -4.46
CA ILE A 195 10.68 13.80 -4.08
C ILE A 195 10.49 13.78 -2.56
N PRO A 196 11.36 14.43 -1.76
CA PRO A 196 11.37 14.21 -0.30
C PRO A 196 10.02 14.48 0.36
N GLU A 197 9.33 15.53 -0.10
CA GLU A 197 8.05 15.98 0.44
C GLU A 197 7.03 16.18 -0.68
N LEU A 198 5.87 15.57 -0.48
CA LEU A 198 4.71 15.65 -1.36
C LEU A 198 3.51 16.18 -0.58
N ASN A 199 2.58 16.83 -1.26
CA ASN A 199 1.37 17.40 -0.66
C ASN A 199 0.12 16.69 -1.15
N LEU A 200 -0.87 16.54 -0.27
CA LEU A 200 -2.23 16.21 -0.62
C LEU A 200 -3.03 17.50 -0.74
N VAL A 201 -3.70 17.68 -1.87
CA VAL A 201 -4.47 18.88 -2.20
C VAL A 201 -5.93 18.49 -2.41
N ASP A 202 -6.83 19.30 -1.85
CA ASP A 202 -8.28 19.12 -1.92
C ASP A 202 -8.76 17.80 -1.27
N THR A 203 -8.09 17.35 -0.20
CA THR A 203 -8.46 16.16 0.57
C THR A 203 -9.91 16.26 1.07
N PRO A 204 -10.81 15.34 0.66
CA PRO A 204 -12.20 15.36 1.12
C PRO A 204 -12.30 15.17 2.64
N SER A 205 -13.23 15.88 3.27
CA SER A 205 -13.47 15.81 4.73
C SER A 205 -14.00 14.45 5.21
N ASP A 206 -14.55 13.65 4.30
CA ASP A 206 -15.01 12.28 4.54
C ASP A 206 -13.92 11.23 4.35
N SER A 207 -12.66 11.63 4.12
CA SER A 207 -11.54 10.70 4.04
C SER A 207 -11.15 10.16 5.43
N ASP A 208 -10.92 8.85 5.50
CA ASP A 208 -10.21 8.22 6.60
C ASP A 208 -8.70 8.42 6.43
N LEU A 209 -8.16 9.25 7.31
CA LEU A 209 -6.76 9.67 7.32
C LEU A 209 -5.90 8.73 8.17
N SER A 210 -6.48 7.65 8.71
CA SER A 210 -5.79 6.69 9.59
C SER A 210 -4.90 5.71 8.83
N GLN A 211 -5.12 5.52 7.53
CA GLN A 211 -4.39 4.61 6.64
C GLN A 211 -4.38 5.18 5.22
N ALA A 212 -3.44 4.75 4.38
CA ALA A 212 -3.37 5.17 2.99
C ALA A 212 -2.98 3.99 2.11
N GLY A 213 -3.36 4.07 0.83
CA GLY A 213 -2.95 3.13 -0.20
C GLY A 213 -2.40 3.87 -1.39
N MET A 214 -1.44 3.26 -2.09
CA MET A 214 -0.88 3.84 -3.31
C MET A 214 -0.63 2.76 -4.35
N LEU A 215 -0.65 3.14 -5.62
CA LEU A 215 -0.20 2.31 -6.72
C LEU A 215 0.29 3.19 -7.86
N HIS A 216 1.03 2.59 -8.79
CA HIS A 216 1.37 3.18 -10.07
C HIS A 216 0.96 2.18 -11.16
N ASP A 217 0.29 2.65 -12.20
CA ASP A 217 -0.26 1.80 -13.26
C ASP A 217 0.55 1.85 -14.56
N GLY A 218 1.80 2.29 -14.48
CA GLY A 218 2.68 2.51 -15.62
C GLY A 218 2.53 3.88 -16.27
N ARG A 219 1.51 4.66 -15.87
CA ARG A 219 1.27 6.01 -16.38
C ARG A 219 1.10 7.03 -15.26
N ASP A 220 0.24 6.74 -14.30
CA ASP A 220 -0.18 7.68 -13.27
C ASP A 220 0.13 7.13 -11.87
N TYR A 221 0.61 8.02 -11.00
CA TYR A 221 0.75 7.72 -9.58
C TYR A 221 -0.58 8.01 -8.89
N ARG A 222 -1.10 7.02 -8.17
CA ARG A 222 -2.40 7.09 -7.50
C ARG A 222 -2.22 6.98 -5.99
N PHE A 223 -2.96 7.81 -5.28
CA PHE A 223 -3.04 7.80 -3.83
C PHE A 223 -4.51 7.66 -3.42
N TYR A 224 -4.77 6.94 -2.34
CA TYR A 224 -6.12 6.65 -1.88
C TYR A 224 -6.24 6.82 -0.38
N PHE A 225 -7.40 7.36 0.02
CA PHE A 225 -7.93 7.19 1.36
C PHE A 225 -9.20 6.35 1.30
N PHE A 226 -9.46 5.59 2.36
CA PHE A 226 -10.79 5.03 2.55
C PHE A 226 -11.78 6.16 2.83
N LYS A 227 -13.05 6.01 2.45
CA LYS A 227 -14.11 6.96 2.77
C LYS A 227 -14.89 6.50 4.01
N LYS A 228 -15.06 7.39 4.97
CA LYS A 228 -15.85 7.19 6.21
C LYS A 228 -17.34 7.06 5.94
#